data_AF-A0A965FZY1-F1
#
_entry.id   AF-A0A965FZY1-F1
#
_cell.length_a   1.000
_cell.length_b   1.000
_cell.length_c   1.000
_cell.angle_alpha   90.00
_cell.angle_beta   90.00
_cell.angle_gamma   90.00
#
_symmetry.space_group_name_H-M   'P 1'
#
loop_
_entity.id
_entity.type
_entity.pdbx_description
1 polymer ?
#
loop_
_entity_poly.entity_id
_entity_poly.type
_entity_poly.pdbx_seq_one_letter_code
_entity_poly.pdbx_strand_id
1 'polypeptide(L)'
;ERSEKLRQIINRVGELDANIQKASVLASQNNPYLAWDVIVEANRTESDDLVLAKTRSDIAPLVADYAKLIAQAEKLEKEGSEAAALTAWLSAQDLNPASPACGTAVKRLAVLVAQNAPAKVVATTPAPPSAPAADEVPVPPRR
;
A
#
# COMPACT_ATOMS: atom_id res chain seq x y z
N GLU A 1 16.12 38.47 -9.88
CA GLU A 1 15.01 38.11 -8.97
C GLU A 1 13.63 38.00 -9.64
N ARG A 2 13.02 39.08 -10.16
CA ARG A 2 11.67 38.99 -10.79
C ARG A 2 11.62 38.04 -12.00
N SER A 3 12.61 38.10 -12.88
CA SER A 3 12.70 37.23 -14.06
C SER A 3 12.87 35.74 -13.71
N GLU A 4 13.49 35.43 -12.57
CA GLU A 4 13.73 34.06 -12.12
C GLU A 4 12.49 33.45 -11.48
N LYS A 5 11.78 34.23 -10.65
CA LYS A 5 10.45 33.85 -10.15
C LYS A 5 9.46 33.62 -11.30
N LEU A 6 9.49 34.47 -12.34
CA LEU A 6 8.65 34.27 -13.53
C LEU A 6 8.99 32.97 -14.27
N ARG A 7 10.27 32.64 -14.43
CA ARG A 7 10.69 31.35 -15.02
C ARG A 7 10.19 30.17 -14.20
N GLN A 8 10.29 30.23 -12.87
CA GLN A 8 9.79 29.18 -12.00
C GLN A 8 8.27 29.00 -12.14
N ILE A 9 7.51 30.10 -12.21
CA ILE A 9 6.06 30.04 -12.41
C ILE A 9 5.74 29.42 -13.77
N ILE A 10 6.40 29.84 -14.85
CA ILE A 10 6.18 29.30 -16.20
C ILE A 10 6.47 27.80 -16.24
N ASN A 11 7.59 27.36 -15.65
CA ASN A 11 7.94 25.94 -15.59
C ASN A 11 6.88 25.15 -14.81
N ARG A 12 6.44 25.66 -13.65
CA ARG A 12 5.44 25.01 -12.81
C ARG A 12 4.09 24.85 -13.51
N VAL A 13 3.62 25.89 -14.20
CA VAL A 13 2.39 25.83 -15.01
C VAL A 13 2.56 24.83 -16.16
N GLY A 14 3.69 24.85 -16.86
CA GLY A 14 3.96 23.90 -17.94
C GLY A 14 4.01 22.44 -17.47
N GLU A 15 4.60 22.17 -16.30
CA GLU A 15 4.61 20.84 -15.68
C GLU A 15 3.20 20.39 -15.26
N LEU A 16 2.40 21.30 -14.68
CA LEU A 16 1.00 21.02 -14.34
C LEU A 16 0.19 20.65 -15.60
N ASP A 17 0.27 21.46 -16.66
CA ASP A 17 -0.43 21.21 -17.91
C ASP A 17 -0.03 19.86 -18.52
N ALA A 18 1.28 19.53 -18.51
CA ALA A 18 1.77 18.24 -18.97
C ALA A 18 1.21 17.07 -18.16
N ASN A 19 1.10 17.21 -16.84
CA ASN A 19 0.53 16.19 -15.96
C ASN A 19 -0.98 16.02 -16.19
N ILE A 20 -1.74 17.11 -16.34
CA ILE A 20 -3.17 17.07 -16.66
C ILE A 20 -3.40 16.36 -18.01
N GLN A 21 -2.62 16.70 -19.03
CA GLN A 21 -2.70 16.06 -20.34
C GLN A 21 -2.35 14.57 -20.26
N LYS A 22 -1.26 14.23 -19.56
CA LYS A 22 -0.86 12.83 -19.35
C LYS A 22 -1.97 12.02 -18.67
N ALA A 23 -2.57 12.55 -17.61
CA ALA A 23 -3.69 11.89 -16.92
C ALA A 23 -4.89 11.70 -17.85
N SER A 24 -5.26 12.74 -18.61
CA SER A 24 -6.38 12.69 -19.56
C SER A 24 -6.15 11.63 -20.65
N VAL A 25 -4.94 11.55 -21.21
CA VAL A 25 -4.57 10.54 -22.21
C VAL A 25 -4.63 9.14 -21.62
N LEU A 26 -4.05 8.92 -20.43
CA LEU A 26 -4.11 7.62 -19.75
C LEU A 26 -5.55 7.17 -19.50
N ALA A 27 -6.43 8.07 -19.04
CA ALA A 27 -7.83 7.76 -18.83
C ALA A 27 -8.52 7.37 -20.14
N SER A 28 -8.26 8.10 -21.23
CA SER A 28 -8.80 7.79 -22.56
C SER A 28 -8.29 6.46 -23.14
N GLN A 29 -7.10 6.02 -22.73
CA GLN A 29 -6.46 4.77 -23.13
C GLN A 29 -6.86 3.59 -22.24
N ASN A 30 -7.94 3.71 -21.49
CA ASN A 30 -8.43 2.68 -20.56
C ASN A 30 -7.42 2.35 -19.44
N ASN A 31 -6.60 3.33 -19.03
CA ASN A 31 -5.70 3.24 -17.88
C ASN A 31 -6.12 4.24 -16.78
N PRO A 32 -7.36 4.16 -16.25
CA PRO A 32 -7.90 5.18 -15.34
C PRO A 32 -7.18 5.20 -13.98
N TYR A 33 -6.68 4.06 -13.48
CA TYR A 33 -5.96 4.01 -12.20
C TYR A 33 -4.60 4.73 -12.25
N LEU A 34 -3.85 4.58 -13.35
CA LEU A 34 -2.61 5.34 -13.54
C LEU A 34 -2.89 6.82 -13.78
N ALA A 35 -3.97 7.15 -14.49
CA ALA A 35 -4.42 8.54 -14.62
C ALA A 35 -4.73 9.17 -13.26
N TRP A 36 -5.37 8.41 -12.37
CA TRP A 36 -5.68 8.84 -11.01
C TRP A 36 -4.41 9.11 -10.18
N ASP A 37 -3.41 8.24 -10.25
CA ASP A 37 -2.15 8.49 -9.52
C ASP A 37 -1.49 9.80 -9.98
N VAL A 38 -1.42 10.05 -11.30
CA VAL A 38 -0.86 11.29 -11.84
C VAL A 38 -1.64 12.52 -11.35
N ILE A 39 -2.98 12.47 -11.40
CA ILE A 39 -3.81 13.63 -11.03
C ILE A 39 -3.79 13.90 -9.54
N VAL A 40 -3.73 12.86 -8.70
CA VAL A 40 -3.64 13.00 -7.24
C VAL A 40 -2.29 13.59 -6.84
N GLU A 41 -1.19 13.15 -7.45
CA GLU A 41 0.13 13.74 -7.18
C GLU A 41 0.18 15.22 -7.58
N ALA A 42 -0.32 15.58 -8.78
CA ALA A 42 -0.39 16.98 -9.19
C ALA A 42 -1.28 17.82 -8.25
N ASN A 43 -2.39 17.25 -7.76
CA ASN A 43 -3.31 17.94 -6.85
C ASN A 43 -2.72 18.19 -5.46
N ARG A 44 -1.63 17.51 -5.06
CA ARG A 44 -0.94 17.81 -3.79
C ARG A 44 -0.23 19.16 -3.80
N THR A 45 0.20 19.63 -4.98
CA THR A 45 0.93 20.91 -5.10
C THR A 45 0.09 22.02 -5.73
N GLU A 46 -0.88 21.68 -6.60
CA GLU A 46 -1.69 22.63 -7.37
C GLU A 46 -3.19 22.53 -7.08
N SER A 47 -3.60 22.38 -5.81
CA SER A 47 -4.99 22.05 -5.43
C SER A 47 -6.05 23.07 -5.87
N ASP A 48 -5.66 24.31 -6.17
CA ASP A 48 -6.57 25.40 -6.55
C ASP A 48 -6.83 25.49 -8.07
N ASP A 49 -6.13 24.68 -8.89
CA ASP A 49 -6.30 24.72 -10.34
C ASP A 49 -7.63 24.11 -10.79
N LEU A 50 -8.43 24.90 -11.52
CA LEU A 50 -9.77 24.49 -11.95
C LEU A 50 -9.74 23.36 -12.98
N VAL A 51 -8.74 23.33 -13.86
CA VAL A 51 -8.62 22.32 -14.91
C VAL A 51 -8.21 20.98 -14.29
N LEU A 52 -7.29 21.03 -13.32
CA LEU A 52 -6.89 19.89 -12.50
C LEU A 52 -8.08 19.32 -11.73
N ALA A 53 -8.83 20.18 -11.03
CA ALA A 53 -10.00 19.77 -10.26
C ALA A 53 -11.08 19.12 -11.15
N LYS A 54 -11.33 19.71 -12.33
CA LYS A 54 -12.25 19.13 -13.32
C LYS A 54 -11.76 17.76 -13.80
N THR A 55 -10.52 17.66 -14.24
CA THR A 55 -9.94 16.40 -14.74
C THR A 55 -9.99 15.30 -13.68
N ARG A 56 -9.68 15.65 -12.42
CA ARG A 56 -9.81 14.74 -11.29
C ARG A 56 -11.25 14.30 -11.08
N SER A 57 -12.23 15.21 -11.18
CA SER A 57 -13.65 14.89 -11.09
C SER A 57 -14.12 13.96 -12.20
N ASP A 58 -13.61 14.11 -13.42
CA ASP A 58 -13.96 13.27 -14.56
C ASP A 58 -13.41 11.84 -14.40
N ILE A 59 -12.22 11.69 -13.81
CA ILE A 59 -11.57 10.38 -13.58
C ILE A 59 -12.15 9.68 -12.34
N ALA A 60 -12.54 10.40 -11.30
CA ALA A 60 -12.92 9.83 -10.00
C ALA A 60 -13.97 8.70 -10.06
N PRO A 61 -15.06 8.79 -10.84
CA PRO A 61 -16.03 7.70 -10.95
C PRO A 61 -15.45 6.41 -11.53
N LEU A 62 -14.44 6.50 -12.40
CA LEU A 62 -13.80 5.34 -13.05
C LEU A 62 -12.93 4.53 -12.08
N VAL A 63 -12.50 5.15 -10.98
CA VAL A 63 -11.54 4.58 -10.04
C VAL A 63 -12.08 4.53 -8.62
N ALA A 64 -13.40 4.61 -8.45
CA ALA A 64 -14.04 4.79 -7.14
C ALA A 64 -13.60 3.73 -6.11
N ASP A 65 -13.50 2.46 -6.51
CA ASP A 65 -13.11 1.38 -5.59
C ASP A 65 -11.61 1.42 -5.25
N TYR A 66 -10.75 1.75 -6.21
CA TYR A 66 -9.33 1.99 -5.96
C TYR A 66 -9.10 3.18 -5.02
N ALA A 67 -9.79 4.30 -5.26
CA ALA A 67 -9.70 5.49 -4.41
C ALA A 67 -10.19 5.22 -2.97
N LYS A 68 -11.24 4.39 -2.80
CA LYS A 68 -11.71 3.96 -1.48
C LYS A 68 -10.65 3.12 -0.76
N LEU A 69 -10.02 2.17 -1.44
CA LEU A 69 -8.96 1.33 -0.85
C LEU A 69 -7.76 2.16 -0.40
N ILE A 70 -7.32 3.13 -1.21
CA ILE A 70 -6.27 4.08 -0.82
C ILE A 70 -6.68 4.87 0.42
N ALA A 71 -7.87 5.47 0.42
CA ALA A 71 -8.34 6.25 1.56
C ALA A 71 -8.45 5.43 2.85
N GLN A 72 -8.89 4.17 2.73
CA GLN A 72 -8.91 3.21 3.84
C GLN A 72 -7.49 2.90 4.33
N ALA A 73 -6.55 2.64 3.43
CA ALA A 73 -5.17 2.34 3.77
C ALA A 73 -4.52 3.52 4.51
N GLU A 74 -4.64 4.74 3.97
CA GLU A 74 -4.13 5.96 4.60
C GLU A 74 -4.75 6.23 5.98
N LYS A 75 -6.03 5.89 6.16
CA LYS A 75 -6.69 5.99 7.47
C LYS A 75 -6.09 5.00 8.48
N LEU A 76 -5.94 3.73 8.09
CA LEU A 76 -5.37 2.69 8.96
C LEU A 76 -3.92 3.01 9.35
N GLU A 77 -3.16 3.61 8.44
CA GLU A 77 -1.82 4.10 8.74
C GLU A 77 -1.81 5.19 9.82
N LYS A 78 -2.71 6.17 9.71
CA LYS A 78 -2.85 7.23 10.73
C LYS A 78 -3.27 6.68 12.09
N GLU A 79 -4.00 5.57 12.09
CA GLU A 79 -4.42 4.84 13.29
C GLU A 79 -3.33 3.91 13.85
N GLY A 80 -2.17 3.80 13.21
CA GLY A 80 -1.07 2.93 13.63
C GLY A 80 -1.32 1.43 13.36
N SER A 81 -2.36 1.09 12.60
CA SER A 81 -2.71 -0.29 12.25
C SER A 81 -1.95 -0.75 11.01
N GLU A 82 -0.62 -0.82 11.11
CA GLU A 82 0.29 -1.02 9.98
C GLU A 82 0.03 -2.30 9.17
N ALA A 83 -0.29 -3.42 9.83
CA ALA A 83 -0.58 -4.68 9.14
C ALA A 83 -1.88 -4.60 8.33
N ALA A 84 -2.92 -3.98 8.88
CA ALA A 84 -4.18 -3.76 8.18
C ALA A 84 -4.01 -2.75 7.02
N ALA A 85 -3.23 -1.70 7.25
CA ALA A 85 -2.88 -0.72 6.22
C ALA A 85 -2.11 -1.37 5.06
N LEU A 86 -1.16 -2.26 5.36
CA LEU A 86 -0.40 -3.01 4.35
C LEU A 86 -1.33 -3.86 3.49
N THR A 87 -2.27 -4.58 4.09
CA THR A 87 -3.27 -5.35 3.35
C THR A 87 -4.12 -4.46 2.43
N ALA A 88 -4.59 -3.31 2.92
CA ALA A 88 -5.38 -2.38 2.11
C ALA A 88 -4.58 -1.80 0.93
N TRP A 89 -3.30 -1.46 1.14
CA TRP A 89 -2.40 -1.01 0.06
C TRP A 89 -2.11 -2.10 -0.96
N LEU A 90 -1.97 -3.36 -0.55
CA LEU A 90 -1.81 -4.48 -1.48
C LEU A 90 -3.09 -4.68 -2.31
N SER A 91 -4.27 -4.59 -1.71
CA SER A 91 -5.54 -4.65 -2.46
C SER A 91 -5.67 -3.49 -3.46
N ALA A 92 -5.20 -2.29 -3.11
CA ALA A 92 -5.13 -1.18 -4.07
C ALA A 92 -4.12 -1.48 -5.19
N GLN A 93 -2.96 -2.07 -4.86
CA GLN A 93 -1.93 -2.45 -5.83
C GLN A 93 -2.40 -3.54 -6.80
N ASP A 94 -3.26 -4.46 -6.39
CA ASP A 94 -3.85 -5.47 -7.28
C ASP A 94 -4.69 -4.82 -8.41
N LEU A 95 -5.32 -3.66 -8.13
CA LEU A 95 -6.04 -2.88 -9.14
C LEU A 95 -5.10 -2.04 -10.02
N ASN A 96 -3.96 -1.59 -9.46
CA ASN A 96 -2.98 -0.78 -10.17
C ASN A 96 -1.53 -1.20 -9.86
N PRO A 97 -1.02 -2.27 -10.49
CA PRO A 97 0.31 -2.81 -10.15
C PRO A 97 1.46 -1.85 -10.46
N ALA A 98 1.25 -0.95 -11.43
CA ALA A 98 2.24 0.04 -11.85
C ALA A 98 2.21 1.32 -11.00
N SER A 99 1.35 1.40 -9.97
CA SER A 99 1.25 2.56 -9.08
C SER A 99 2.55 2.80 -8.29
N PRO A 100 3.21 3.96 -8.48
CA PRO A 100 4.35 4.34 -7.64
C PRO A 100 3.94 4.55 -6.18
N ALA A 101 2.74 5.08 -5.95
CA ALA A 101 2.20 5.36 -4.62
C ALA A 101 2.00 4.06 -3.82
N CYS A 102 1.29 3.09 -4.39
CA CYS A 102 1.09 1.78 -3.75
C CYS A 102 2.43 1.08 -3.50
N GLY A 103 3.30 1.03 -4.52
CA GLY A 103 4.60 0.37 -4.39
C GLY A 103 5.49 0.97 -3.29
N THR A 104 5.44 2.29 -3.10
CA THR A 104 6.19 2.98 -2.04
C THR A 104 5.59 2.71 -0.66
N ALA A 105 4.26 2.77 -0.53
CA ALA A 105 3.56 2.52 0.73
C ALA A 105 3.74 1.07 1.20
N VAL A 106 3.56 0.09 0.30
CA VAL A 106 3.75 -1.34 0.59
C VAL A 106 5.17 -1.60 1.09
N LYS A 107 6.20 -1.07 0.42
CA LYS A 107 7.60 -1.25 0.85
C LYS A 107 7.84 -0.69 2.25
N ARG A 108 7.36 0.52 2.53
CA ARG A 108 7.52 1.14 3.86
C ARG A 108 6.79 0.36 4.94
N LEU A 109 5.53 0.01 4.73
CA LEU A 109 4.72 -0.70 5.71
C LEU A 109 5.21 -2.13 5.94
N ALA A 110 5.71 -2.82 4.91
CA ALA A 110 6.31 -4.14 5.07
C ALA A 110 7.51 -4.12 6.04
N VAL A 111 8.35 -3.07 5.99
CA VAL A 111 9.46 -2.89 6.93
C VAL A 111 8.95 -2.65 8.35
N LEU A 112 7.95 -1.78 8.52
CA LEU A 112 7.39 -1.46 9.84
C LEU A 112 6.72 -2.69 10.48
N VAL A 113 5.90 -3.42 9.72
CA VAL A 113 5.26 -4.65 10.18
C VAL A 113 6.30 -5.71 10.54
N ALA A 114 7.39 -5.85 9.78
CA ALA A 114 8.46 -6.80 10.10
C ALA A 114 9.22 -6.42 11.38
N GLN A 115 9.41 -5.13 11.65
CA GLN A 115 10.05 -4.63 12.87
C GLN A 115 9.16 -4.77 14.09
N ASN A 116 7.85 -4.60 13.91
CA ASN A 116 6.84 -4.67 14.97
C ASN A 116 6.28 -6.09 15.16
N ALA A 117 6.67 -7.05 14.32
CA ALA A 117 6.32 -8.45 14.51
C ALA A 117 6.94 -8.94 15.83
N PRO A 118 6.15 -9.53 16.75
CA PRO A 118 6.72 -10.09 17.95
C PRO A 118 7.76 -11.13 17.52
N ALA A 119 8.99 -10.97 18.03
CA ALA A 119 10.08 -11.90 17.78
C ALA A 119 9.53 -13.32 17.93
N LYS A 120 9.57 -14.07 16.82
CA LYS A 120 9.18 -15.47 16.72
C LYS A 120 9.45 -16.15 18.05
N VAL A 121 8.38 -16.51 18.78
CA VAL A 121 8.49 -17.42 19.92
C VAL A 121 9.24 -18.62 19.35
N VAL A 122 10.51 -18.74 19.71
CA VAL A 122 11.31 -19.91 19.40
C VAL A 122 10.49 -21.06 19.91
N ALA A 123 10.08 -21.92 18.98
CA ALA A 123 9.35 -23.13 19.27
C ALA A 123 10.02 -23.80 20.46
N THR A 124 9.35 -23.81 21.61
CA THR A 124 9.64 -24.75 22.67
C THR A 124 9.41 -26.11 22.03
N THR A 125 10.50 -26.75 21.63
CA THR A 125 10.59 -28.17 21.31
C THR A 125 9.67 -28.94 22.26
N PRO A 126 8.72 -29.75 21.79
CA PRO A 126 8.04 -30.68 22.67
C PRO A 126 9.11 -31.63 23.20
N ALA A 127 9.39 -31.59 24.51
CA ALA A 127 10.20 -32.60 25.15
C ALA A 127 9.57 -33.98 24.85
N PRO A 128 10.36 -35.00 24.46
CA PRO A 128 9.84 -36.33 24.18
C PRO A 128 9.19 -36.92 25.43
N PRO A 129 8.11 -37.71 25.30
CA PRO A 129 7.49 -38.35 26.44
C PRO A 129 8.50 -39.30 27.10
N SER A 130 8.75 -39.09 28.39
CA SER A 130 9.49 -40.02 29.23
C SER A 130 8.76 -41.36 29.28
N ALA A 131 9.36 -42.39 28.71
CA ALA A 131 8.95 -43.76 28.92
C ALA A 131 9.17 -44.15 30.39
N PRO A 132 8.19 -44.71 31.11
CA PRO A 132 8.47 -45.43 32.34
C PRO A 132 8.94 -46.85 32.00
N ALA A 133 9.91 -47.28 32.78
CA ALA A 133 10.70 -48.49 32.66
C ALA A 133 9.86 -49.78 32.62
N ALA A 134 10.45 -50.78 31.98
CA ALA A 134 10.07 -52.18 32.09
C ALA A 134 9.91 -52.58 33.55
N ASP A 135 8.75 -53.13 33.90
CA ASP A 135 8.57 -53.90 35.12
C ASP A 135 8.45 -55.38 34.74
N GLU A 136 9.29 -56.14 35.43
CA GLU A 136 9.68 -57.51 35.19
C GLU A 136 8.54 -58.44 35.63
N VAL A 137 8.01 -59.27 34.72
CA VAL A 137 6.97 -60.25 35.04
C VAL A 137 7.62 -61.48 35.69
N PRO A 138 7.32 -61.85 36.95
CA PRO A 138 7.71 -63.15 37.49
C PRO A 138 6.65 -64.19 37.14
N VAL A 139 7.05 -65.20 36.37
CA VAL A 139 6.28 -66.42 36.10
C VAL A 139 6.19 -67.27 37.38
N PRO A 140 5.00 -67.74 37.81
CA PRO A 140 4.89 -68.83 38.78
C PRO A 140 4.77 -70.21 38.10
N PRO A 141 5.23 -71.30 38.76
CA PRO A 141 5.46 -72.59 38.12
C PRO A 141 4.19 -73.43 37.93
N ARG A 142 4.23 -74.24 36.86
CA ARG A 142 3.22 -75.24 36.49
C ARG A 142 2.99 -76.28 37.62
N ARG A 143 1.72 -76.63 37.82
CA ARG A 143 1.29 -77.92 38.37
C ARG A 143 0.65 -78.74 37.27
#